data_AF-A0AAU5SI16-F1
#
_entry.id   AF-A0AAU5SI16-F1
#
_cell.length_a   1.000
_cell.length_b   1.000
_cell.length_c   1.000
_cell.angle_alpha   90.00
_cell.angle_beta   90.00
_cell.angle_gamma   90.00
#
_symmetry.space_group_name_H-M   'P 1'
#
loop_
_entity.id
_entity.type
_entity.pdbx_description
1 polymer ?
#
loop_
_entity_poly.entity_id
_entity_poly.type
_entity_poly.pdbx_seq_one_letter_code
_entity_poly.pdbx_strand_id
1 'polypeptide(L)' 'MPVSKAVLWLAGTTILALAVYYFIGVDQGAVSVFGRDMHIHEFVHDARHFLGFPCH' A
#
# COMPACT_ATOMS: atom_id res chain seq x y z
N MET A 1 -19.33 -20.73 0.95
CA MET A 1 -18.31 -20.85 -0.11
C MET A 1 -17.45 -22.07 0.19
N PRO A 2 -17.00 -22.85 -0.82
CA PRO A 2 -16.01 -23.90 -0.60
C PRO A 2 -14.73 -23.34 0.02
N VAL A 3 -14.08 -24.11 0.90
CA VAL A 3 -12.85 -23.67 1.60
C VAL A 3 -11.75 -23.28 0.62
N SER A 4 -11.56 -24.07 -0.45
CA SER A 4 -10.58 -23.75 -1.51
C SER A 4 -10.84 -22.38 -2.15
N LYS A 5 -12.11 -22.04 -2.41
CA LYS A 5 -12.51 -20.74 -2.95
C LYS A 5 -12.23 -19.62 -1.95
N ALA A 6 -12.52 -19.83 -0.67
CA ALA A 6 -12.23 -18.85 0.37
C ALA A 6 -10.72 -18.60 0.52
N VAL A 7 -9.91 -19.67 0.50
CA VAL A 7 -8.45 -19.59 0.55
C VAL A 7 -7.90 -18.80 -0.63
N LEU A 8 -8.38 -19.06 -1.85
CA LEU A 8 -7.95 -18.32 -3.04
C LEU A 8 -8.24 -16.82 -2.92
N TRP A 9 -9.43 -16.46 -2.45
CA TRP A 9 -9.78 -15.05 -2.25
C TRP A 9 -8.92 -14.41 -1.17
N LEU A 10 -8.80 -15.04 0.01
CA LEU A 10 -8.00 -14.49 1.10
C LEU A 10 -6.53 -14.33 0.72
N ALA A 11 -5.94 -15.34 0.08
CA ALA A 11 -4.55 -15.30 -0.38
C ALA A 11 -4.37 -14.19 -1.44
N GLY A 12 -5.25 -14.15 -2.45
CA GLY A 12 -5.19 -13.14 -3.50
C GLY A 12 -5.32 -11.71 -2.96
N THR A 13 -6.29 -11.47 -2.09
CA THR A 13 -6.48 -10.17 -1.44
C THR A 13 -5.30 -9.79 -0.55
N THR A 14 -4.74 -10.75 0.20
CA THR A 14 -3.57 -10.49 1.06
C THR A 14 -2.35 -10.11 0.23
N ILE A 15 -2.05 -10.86 -0.83
CA ILE A 15 -0.93 -10.56 -1.74
C ILE A 15 -1.13 -9.19 -2.38
N LEU A 16 -2.34 -8.88 -2.85
CA LEU A 16 -2.64 -7.57 -3.44
C LEU A 16 -2.48 -6.43 -2.44
N ALA A 17 -2.97 -6.60 -1.21
CA ALA A 17 -2.83 -5.60 -0.15
C ALA A 17 -1.35 -5.33 0.18
N LEU A 18 -0.54 -6.39 0.28
CA LEU A 18 0.90 -6.27 0.50
C LEU A 18 1.60 -5.58 -0.67
N ALA A 19 1.22 -5.88 -1.92
CA ALA A 19 1.77 -5.22 -3.10
C ALA A 19 1.46 -3.72 -3.13
N VAL A 20 0.22 -3.33 -2.82
CA VAL A 20 -0.18 -1.92 -2.72
C VAL A 20 0.57 -1.21 -1.60
N TYR A 21 0.69 -1.84 -0.43
CA TYR A 21 1.44 -1.29 0.69
C TYR A 21 2.92 -1.07 0.36
N TYR A 22 3.55 -2.06 -0.28
CA TYR A 22 4.92 -1.95 -0.80
C TYR A 22 5.03 -0.79 -1.79
N PHE A 23 4.11 -0.68 -2.74
CA PHE A 23 4.16 0.36 -3.76
C PHE A 23 4.05 1.77 -3.16
N ILE A 24 3.13 2.00 -2.23
CA ILE A 24 2.94 3.34 -1.63
C ILE A 24 4.09 3.70 -0.68
N GLY A 25 4.50 2.75 0.18
CA GLY A 25 5.45 3.02 1.25
C GLY A 25 6.91 2.88 0.84
N VAL A 26 7.22 1.86 0.05
CA VAL A 26 8.60 1.55 -0.37
C VAL A 26 8.89 2.18 -1.71
N ASP A 27 8.18 1.79 -2.78
CA ASP A 27 8.47 2.30 -4.12
C ASP A 27 8.26 3.82 -4.22
N GLN A 28 7.04 4.29 -4.03
CA GLN A 28 6.73 5.72 -4.08
C GLN A 28 7.21 6.50 -2.85
N GLY A 29 7.78 5.82 -1.85
CA GLY A 29 8.25 6.42 -0.60
C GLY A 29 9.76 6.34 -0.43
N ALA A 30 10.22 5.33 0.32
CA ALA A 30 11.62 5.21 0.73
C ALA A 30 12.61 5.00 -0.43
N VAL A 31 12.20 4.30 -1.50
CA VAL A 31 13.06 3.90 -2.63
C VAL A 31 12.23 3.77 -3.91
N SER A 32 12.24 4.76 -4.79
CA SER A 32 11.52 4.66 -6.08
C SER A 32 12.33 3.96 -7.16
N VAL A 33 11.77 2.86 -7.69
CA VAL A 33 12.37 2.05 -8.76
C VAL A 33 12.24 2.72 -10.13
N PHE A 34 11.20 3.53 -10.33
CA PHE A 34 10.91 4.19 -11.62
C PHE A 34 11.43 5.63 -11.72
N GLY A 35 12.19 6.13 -10.74
CA GLY A 35 12.72 7.49 -10.75
C GLY A 35 12.85 8.10 -9.36
N ARG A 36 12.88 9.44 -9.25
CA ARG A 36 12.73 10.16 -7.97
C ARG A 36 11.33 10.76 -7.90
N ASP A 37 10.32 9.89 -7.87
CA ASP A 37 8.91 10.27 -7.85
C ASP A 37 8.24 9.77 -6.57
N MET A 38 7.49 10.66 -5.91
CA MET A 38 6.88 10.40 -4.59
C MET A 38 5.46 10.98 -4.44
N HIS A 39 4.84 11.46 -5.52
CA HIS A 39 3.54 12.15 -5.42
C HIS A 39 2.45 11.27 -4.78
N ILE A 40 2.46 9.96 -5.05
CA ILE A 40 1.50 9.02 -4.46
C ILE A 40 1.77 8.85 -2.96
N HIS A 41 3.03 8.75 -2.56
CA HIS A 41 3.38 8.64 -1.14
C HIS A 41 2.99 9.89 -0.39
N GLU A 42 3.32 11.08 -0.89
CA GLU A 42 2.98 12.35 -0.26
C GLU A 42 1.47 12.54 -0.18
N PHE A 43 0.71 12.21 -1.23
CA PHE A 43 -0.75 12.27 -1.20
C PHE A 43 -1.35 11.36 -0.11
N VAL A 44 -0.90 10.10 -0.02
CA VAL A 44 -1.40 9.17 1.00
C VAL A 44 -0.91 9.56 2.39
N HIS A 45 0.31 10.06 2.49
CA HIS A 45 0.91 10.58 3.72
C HIS A 45 0.08 11.75 4.26
N ASP A 46 -0.27 12.72 3.41
CA ASP A 46 -1.05 13.89 3.81
C ASP A 46 -2.50 13.54 4.12
N ALA A 47 -3.10 12.58 3.39
CA ALA A 47 -4.44 12.08 3.71
C ALA A 47 -4.50 11.46 5.12
N ARG A 48 -3.42 10.79 5.57
CA ARG A 48 -3.36 10.23 6.93
C ARG A 48 -3.33 11.34 7.99
N HIS A 49 -2.61 12.44 7.72
CA HIS A 49 -2.57 13.61 8.60
C HIS A 49 -3.93 14.30 8.63
N PHE A 50 -4.59 14.41 7.48
CA PHE A 50 -5.94 14.94 7.38
C PHE A 50 -6.93 14.13 8.23
N LEU A 51 -6.76 12.81 8.29
CA LEU A 51 -7.54 11.91 9.17
C LEU A 51 -7.06 11.93 10.65
N GLY A 52 -6.06 12.74 11.00
CA GLY A 52 -5.57 12.93 12.37
C GLY A 52 -4.54 11.89 12.84
N PHE A 53 -4.03 11.03 11.95
CA PHE A 53 -2.97 10.09 12.30
C PHE A 53 -1.61 10.80 12.36
N PRO A 54 -0.80 10.60 13.42
CA PRO A 54 0.50 11.27 13.53
C PRO A 54 1.58 10.70 12.57
N CYS A 55 2.61 11.50 12.31
CA CYS A 55 3.90 11.09 11.73
C CYS A 55 5.08 11.55 12.60
N HIS A 56 6.27 11.04 12.28
CA HIS A 56 7.54 11.42 12.91
C HIS A 56 8.28 12.43 12.03
#